data_AF-A0A8W8LR69-F1
#
_entry.id   AF-A0A8W8LR69-F1
#
_cell.length_a   1.000
_cell.length_b   1.000
_cell.length_c   1.000
_cell.angle_alpha   90.00
_cell.angle_beta   90.00
_cell.angle_gamma   90.00
#
_symmetry.space_group_name_H-M   'P 1'
#
loop_
_entity.id
_entity.type
_entity.pdbx_description
1 polymer ?
#
loop_
_entity_poly.entity_id
_entity_poly.type
_entity_poly.pdbx_seq_one_letter_code
_entity_poly.pdbx_strand_id
1 'polypeptide(L)'
;APDVEPTTARKVCTEQDKCVVINCPFTYFPKDEFTECIRFDHLRSSASNDPAPPVVDGKFKEYFLNFAFPGVTSFPSSVNGIALEFPTVSGVSQPQQVTNACKNFHCDEQKQCKCTNALSLDHGDTVQMVFLNMGVGRGWAHPVHMHGHSFYVLKMGYAVYNETTGKFLAQNPDIDCRGGVPLEKSFCNTATWANQTWLNGNVPDLELQNPPRKDTLIIPSGGYAVIRIRADNPGLWIMHCHIELHAADGMAMLLNESFDNLPKTPKHFPTCGDYKIEEEEEDAYVDSEVDIEETISMQRFYVIVGVMAAVIFLQLLVIIGMHFSSKRSSSSKADITGKTNPSFNNY
;
A
#
# COMPACT_ATOMS: atom_id res chain seq x y z
N ALA A 1 -27.58 -17.53 -10.72
CA ALA A 1 -27.22 -16.51 -11.72
C ALA A 1 -27.85 -16.92 -13.04
N PRO A 2 -28.20 -16.00 -13.96
CA PRO A 2 -28.67 -16.41 -15.29
C PRO A 2 -27.58 -17.22 -16.01
N ASP A 3 -27.99 -18.23 -16.78
CA ASP A 3 -27.09 -19.18 -17.49
C ASP A 3 -26.39 -18.58 -18.73
N VAL A 4 -26.66 -17.30 -19.04
CA VAL A 4 -26.09 -16.61 -20.20
C VAL A 4 -25.03 -15.64 -19.72
N GLU A 5 -23.79 -15.87 -20.17
CA GLU A 5 -22.66 -14.96 -20.01
C GLU A 5 -23.05 -13.54 -20.47
N PRO A 6 -22.80 -12.50 -19.67
CA PRO A 6 -23.14 -11.13 -20.03
C PRO A 6 -22.35 -10.68 -21.28
N THR A 7 -23.06 -10.26 -22.33
CA THR A 7 -22.48 -9.87 -23.62
C THR A 7 -22.04 -8.40 -23.68
N THR A 8 -21.66 -7.79 -22.55
CA THR A 8 -21.33 -6.36 -22.52
C THR A 8 -19.95 -6.10 -23.10
N ALA A 9 -19.85 -5.17 -24.05
CA ALA A 9 -18.58 -4.64 -24.53
C ALA A 9 -18.13 -3.44 -23.69
N ARG A 10 -16.81 -3.25 -23.56
CA ARG A 10 -16.24 -2.08 -22.88
C ARG A 10 -16.69 -0.80 -23.60
N LYS A 11 -17.29 0.14 -22.85
CA LYS A 11 -17.61 1.48 -23.35
C LYS A 11 -16.29 2.20 -23.71
N VAL A 12 -16.25 2.82 -24.89
CA VAL A 12 -15.17 3.73 -25.27
C VAL A 12 -15.53 5.11 -24.73
N CYS A 13 -14.70 5.64 -23.84
CA CYS A 13 -14.88 6.95 -23.22
C CYS A 13 -14.35 8.03 -24.17
N THR A 14 -15.08 9.14 -24.32
CA THR A 14 -14.67 10.27 -25.17
C THR A 14 -14.81 11.58 -24.42
N GLU A 15 -14.25 12.66 -24.96
CA GLU A 15 -14.37 13.99 -24.35
C GLU A 15 -15.83 14.43 -24.17
N GLN A 16 -16.72 14.05 -25.09
CA GLN A 16 -18.15 14.38 -25.05
C GLN A 16 -18.99 13.37 -24.26
N ASP A 17 -18.50 12.13 -24.10
CA ASP A 17 -19.18 11.06 -23.38
C ASP A 17 -18.18 10.32 -22.46
N LYS A 18 -17.86 10.97 -21.35
CA LYS A 18 -16.91 10.45 -20.37
C LYS A 18 -17.43 9.18 -19.69
N CYS A 19 -16.51 8.32 -19.29
CA CYS A 19 -16.84 7.21 -18.41
C CYS A 19 -16.88 7.68 -16.96
N VAL A 20 -17.82 7.14 -16.20
CA VAL A 20 -17.92 7.37 -14.76
C VAL A 20 -17.60 6.07 -14.06
N VAL A 21 -16.58 6.11 -13.21
CA VAL A 21 -16.20 5.00 -12.34
C VAL A 21 -16.43 5.39 -10.89
N ILE A 22 -16.76 4.41 -10.06
CA ILE A 22 -17.04 4.60 -8.65
C ILE A 22 -15.96 3.90 -7.84
N ASN A 23 -15.61 4.43 -6.66
CA ASN A 23 -14.66 3.82 -5.72
C ASN A 23 -13.22 3.72 -6.24
N CYS A 24 -12.69 4.82 -6.78
CA CYS A 24 -11.33 4.81 -7.30
C CYS A 24 -10.30 5.00 -6.18
N PRO A 25 -9.12 4.37 -6.31
CA PRO A 25 -8.03 4.53 -5.34
C PRO A 25 -7.25 5.86 -5.48
N PHE A 26 -7.61 6.71 -6.46
CA PHE A 26 -6.97 8.00 -6.75
C PHE A 26 -8.00 9.02 -7.30
N THR A 27 -7.66 10.30 -7.28
CA THR A 27 -8.59 11.40 -7.64
C THR A 27 -8.76 11.63 -9.14
N TYR A 28 -7.67 11.48 -9.91
CA TYR A 28 -7.65 11.84 -11.34
C TYR A 28 -7.12 10.71 -12.20
N PHE A 29 -7.83 10.45 -13.31
CA PHE A 29 -7.30 9.70 -14.44
C PHE A 29 -6.57 10.66 -15.40
N PRO A 30 -5.62 10.18 -16.22
CA PRO A 30 -5.07 10.97 -17.32
C PRO A 30 -6.18 11.57 -18.18
N LYS A 31 -6.01 12.83 -18.61
CA LYS A 31 -7.07 13.60 -19.29
C LYS A 31 -7.56 12.93 -20.59
N ASP A 32 -6.69 12.20 -21.26
CA ASP A 32 -6.95 11.44 -22.49
C ASP A 32 -7.70 10.12 -22.27
N GLU A 33 -7.89 9.69 -21.02
CA GLU A 33 -8.76 8.54 -20.70
C GLU A 33 -10.23 8.91 -20.57
N PHE A 34 -10.56 10.21 -20.55
CA PHE A 34 -11.94 10.71 -20.48
C PHE A 34 -12.79 10.02 -19.40
N THR A 35 -12.19 9.79 -18.24
CA THR A 35 -12.80 9.03 -17.13
C THR A 35 -12.86 9.89 -15.88
N GLU A 36 -14.03 9.94 -15.26
CA GLU A 36 -14.30 10.65 -14.01
C GLU A 36 -14.53 9.67 -12.88
N CYS A 37 -13.94 9.98 -11.73
CA CYS A 37 -14.13 9.20 -10.52
C CYS A 37 -15.16 9.83 -9.60
N ILE A 38 -16.15 9.04 -9.18
CA ILE A 38 -17.01 9.36 -8.04
C ILE A 38 -16.51 8.61 -6.81
N ARG A 39 -16.09 9.40 -5.82
CA ARG A 39 -15.59 8.92 -4.52
C ARG A 39 -16.74 8.58 -3.60
N PHE A 40 -16.52 7.68 -2.63
CA PHE A 40 -17.60 7.25 -1.73
C PHE A 40 -18.17 8.39 -0.87
N ASP A 41 -17.36 9.37 -0.50
CA ASP A 41 -17.80 10.54 0.26
C ASP A 41 -18.64 11.54 -0.56
N HIS A 42 -18.72 11.36 -1.88
CA HIS A 42 -19.63 12.12 -2.75
C HIS A 42 -20.96 11.38 -3.00
N LEU A 43 -21.04 10.11 -2.60
CA LEU A 43 -22.25 9.32 -2.74
C LEU A 43 -23.16 9.54 -1.54
N ARG A 44 -24.46 9.40 -1.78
CA ARG A 44 -25.48 9.39 -0.73
C ARG A 44 -26.21 8.06 -0.77
N SER A 45 -26.45 7.51 0.41
CA SER A 45 -27.31 6.33 0.55
C SER A 45 -28.72 6.66 0.10
N SER A 46 -29.36 5.73 -0.59
CA SER A 46 -30.80 5.80 -0.91
C SER A 46 -31.68 5.31 0.25
N ALA A 47 -31.08 4.75 1.30
CA ALA A 47 -31.81 4.32 2.49
C ALA A 47 -32.46 5.53 3.18
N SER A 48 -33.73 5.40 3.54
CA SER A 48 -34.45 6.47 4.23
C SER A 48 -34.06 6.53 5.70
N ASN A 49 -33.67 7.72 6.19
CA ASN A 49 -33.46 8.03 7.60
C ASN A 49 -32.38 7.16 8.29
N ASP A 50 -31.20 7.10 7.68
CA ASP A 50 -30.05 6.35 8.20
C ASP A 50 -28.82 7.26 8.46
N PRO A 51 -28.90 8.20 9.43
CA PRO A 51 -27.81 9.11 9.73
C PRO A 51 -26.66 8.41 10.46
N ALA A 52 -25.45 8.93 10.28
CA ALA A 52 -24.30 8.46 11.03
C ALA A 52 -24.46 8.71 12.55
N PRO A 53 -23.93 7.83 13.43
CA PRO A 53 -24.00 8.01 14.87
C PRO A 53 -23.46 9.40 15.28
N PRO A 54 -24.17 10.15 16.15
CA PRO A 54 -23.74 11.48 16.53
C PRO A 54 -22.54 11.44 17.49
N VAL A 55 -21.81 12.55 17.55
CA VAL A 55 -20.84 12.79 18.61
C VAL A 55 -21.61 12.95 19.92
N VAL A 56 -21.22 12.18 20.94
CA VAL A 56 -21.83 12.21 22.27
C VAL A 56 -20.72 12.41 23.30
N ASP A 57 -20.87 13.42 24.15
CA ASP A 57 -19.87 13.74 25.18
C ASP A 57 -19.60 12.53 26.09
N GLY A 58 -18.31 12.25 26.32
CA GLY A 58 -17.86 11.10 27.09
C GLY A 58 -18.01 9.73 26.40
N LYS A 59 -18.72 9.67 25.27
CA LYS A 59 -19.01 8.44 24.50
C LYS A 59 -18.45 8.44 23.09
N PHE A 60 -17.88 9.56 22.63
CA PHE A 60 -17.19 9.65 21.36
C PHE A 60 -15.71 9.26 21.51
N LYS A 61 -15.24 8.37 20.63
CA LYS A 61 -13.82 7.96 20.54
C LYS A 61 -13.32 8.18 19.12
N GLU A 62 -12.09 8.66 18.98
CA GLU A 62 -11.43 8.88 17.70
C GLU A 62 -10.10 8.14 17.64
N TYR A 63 -9.89 7.35 16.58
CA TYR A 63 -8.67 6.57 16.38
C TYR A 63 -8.12 6.78 14.97
N PHE A 64 -6.79 6.82 14.84
CA PHE A 64 -6.09 6.88 13.56
C PHE A 64 -5.39 5.54 13.34
N LEU A 65 -5.67 4.90 12.21
CA LEU A 65 -5.22 3.55 11.90
C LEU A 65 -4.58 3.54 10.51
N ASN A 66 -3.25 3.47 10.47
CA ASN A 66 -2.43 3.49 9.28
C ASN A 66 -2.16 2.07 8.78
N PHE A 67 -2.77 1.72 7.66
CA PHE A 67 -2.58 0.47 6.94
C PHE A 67 -1.47 0.70 5.91
N ALA A 68 -0.27 0.21 6.21
CA ALA A 68 0.92 0.49 5.41
C ALA A 68 1.98 -0.60 5.61
N PHE A 69 3.05 -0.49 4.82
CA PHE A 69 4.26 -1.30 4.91
C PHE A 69 5.45 -0.50 5.47
N PRO A 70 5.40 -0.05 6.73
CA PRO A 70 6.45 0.76 7.31
C PRO A 70 7.72 -0.06 7.39
N GLY A 71 8.72 0.27 6.59
CA GLY A 71 10.01 -0.43 6.57
C GLY A 71 10.96 0.10 5.51
N VAL A 72 12.25 -0.19 5.70
CA VAL A 72 13.34 0.28 4.82
C VAL A 72 14.04 -0.86 4.09
N THR A 73 14.01 -2.07 4.65
CA THR A 73 14.69 -3.28 4.13
C THR A 73 13.71 -4.44 3.94
N SER A 74 12.84 -4.68 4.91
CA SER A 74 11.61 -5.46 4.78
C SER A 74 10.41 -4.51 4.74
N PHE A 75 9.36 -4.85 3.99
CA PHE A 75 8.12 -4.08 3.88
C PHE A 75 6.98 -4.82 4.62
N PRO A 76 7.04 -4.94 5.96
CA PRO A 76 6.06 -5.74 6.68
C PRO A 76 4.70 -5.06 6.67
N SER A 77 3.68 -5.83 6.37
CA SER A 77 2.28 -5.45 6.43
C SER A 77 1.88 -5.12 7.87
N SER A 78 1.30 -3.94 8.11
CA SER A 78 0.99 -3.53 9.48
C SER A 78 -0.21 -2.59 9.59
N VAL A 79 -0.73 -2.48 10.81
CA VAL A 79 -1.59 -1.37 11.24
C VAL A 79 -0.86 -0.58 12.32
N ASN A 80 -0.58 0.71 12.07
CA ASN A 80 0.23 1.57 12.94
C ASN A 80 1.60 0.96 13.28
N GLY A 81 2.26 0.28 12.33
CA GLY A 81 3.57 -0.33 12.53
C GLY A 81 3.54 -1.64 13.31
N ILE A 82 2.35 -2.14 13.66
CA ILE A 82 2.18 -3.45 14.29
C ILE A 82 1.67 -4.43 13.24
N ALA A 83 2.49 -5.42 12.90
CA ALA A 83 2.06 -6.61 12.17
C ALA A 83 1.31 -7.53 13.14
N LEU A 84 0.07 -7.89 12.80
CA LEU A 84 -0.71 -8.79 13.63
C LEU A 84 -0.05 -10.16 13.68
N GLU A 85 0.27 -10.58 14.89
CA GLU A 85 0.43 -11.99 15.19
C GLU A 85 -0.90 -12.52 15.72
N PHE A 86 -1.48 -13.51 15.05
CA PHE A 86 -2.70 -14.13 15.54
C PHE A 86 -2.45 -14.74 16.93
N PRO A 87 -3.42 -14.67 17.84
CA PRO A 87 -3.28 -15.33 19.13
C PRO A 87 -3.15 -16.85 18.92
N THR A 88 -2.29 -17.49 19.71
CA THR A 88 -2.07 -18.96 19.68
C THR A 88 -3.30 -19.76 20.10
N VAL A 89 -4.28 -19.07 20.68
CA VAL A 89 -5.55 -19.57 21.18
C VAL A 89 -6.69 -18.69 20.68
N SER A 90 -7.90 -19.23 20.61
CA SER A 90 -9.07 -18.38 20.35
C SER A 90 -9.26 -17.36 21.47
N GLY A 91 -9.15 -16.08 21.12
CA GLY A 91 -9.35 -14.96 22.06
C GLY A 91 -10.78 -14.86 22.60
N VAL A 92 -11.77 -15.50 21.95
CA VAL A 92 -13.16 -15.53 22.43
C VAL A 92 -13.36 -16.60 23.49
N SER A 93 -12.86 -17.81 23.27
CA SER A 93 -13.10 -18.94 24.19
C SER A 93 -12.03 -19.09 25.27
N GLN A 94 -10.81 -18.60 25.02
CA GLN A 94 -9.64 -18.73 25.91
C GLN A 94 -8.86 -17.39 26.10
N PRO A 95 -9.53 -16.26 26.39
CA PRO A 95 -8.88 -14.94 26.41
C PRO A 95 -7.69 -14.82 27.38
N GLN A 96 -7.73 -15.54 28.50
CA GLN A 96 -6.69 -15.51 29.53
C GLN A 96 -5.43 -16.28 29.14
N GLN A 97 -5.50 -17.08 28.07
CA GLN A 97 -4.37 -17.85 27.53
C GLN A 97 -3.67 -17.12 26.37
N VAL A 98 -4.14 -15.94 25.96
CA VAL A 98 -3.46 -15.12 24.94
C VAL A 98 -2.17 -14.55 25.52
N THR A 99 -1.02 -15.03 25.03
CA THR A 99 0.31 -14.67 25.58
C THR A 99 1.05 -13.61 24.76
N ASN A 100 0.76 -13.51 23.47
CA ASN A 100 1.43 -12.63 22.51
C ASN A 100 0.77 -11.25 22.34
N ALA A 101 -0.01 -10.80 23.32
CA ALA A 101 -0.62 -9.47 23.30
C ALA A 101 0.43 -8.33 23.30
N CYS A 102 0.17 -7.26 22.54
CA CYS A 102 1.11 -6.14 22.39
C CYS A 102 1.44 -5.39 23.69
N LYS A 103 0.65 -5.55 24.76
CA LYS A 103 0.97 -4.98 26.09
C LYS A 103 2.36 -5.39 26.61
N ASN A 104 2.87 -6.52 26.12
CA ASN A 104 4.18 -7.06 26.50
C ASN A 104 5.35 -6.57 25.62
N PHE A 105 5.08 -5.69 24.64
CA PHE A 105 6.06 -5.24 23.65
C PHE A 105 6.18 -3.69 23.63
N HIS A 106 7.39 -3.18 23.38
CA HIS A 106 7.65 -1.74 23.24
C HIS A 106 7.56 -1.31 21.78
N CYS A 107 6.34 -0.98 21.35
CA CYS A 107 6.04 -0.54 19.98
C CYS A 107 6.10 0.98 19.86
N ASP A 108 7.31 1.50 19.67
CA ASP A 108 7.54 2.96 19.53
C ASP A 108 7.09 3.49 18.16
N GLU A 109 6.90 4.81 18.06
CA GLU A 109 6.27 5.52 16.93
C GLU A 109 6.96 5.32 15.56
N GLN A 110 8.24 4.96 15.52
CA GLN A 110 9.01 4.73 14.29
C GLN A 110 9.64 3.33 14.25
N LYS A 111 8.98 2.37 14.91
CA LYS A 111 9.41 0.98 14.94
C LYS A 111 8.33 0.08 14.34
N GLN A 112 8.79 -1.10 13.93
CA GLN A 112 7.95 -2.22 13.59
C GLN A 112 7.78 -3.12 14.81
N CYS A 113 6.61 -3.70 14.96
CA CYS A 113 6.28 -4.67 15.98
C CYS A 113 5.54 -5.85 15.37
N LYS A 114 5.67 -7.02 15.99
CA LYS A 114 4.84 -8.18 15.69
C LYS A 114 4.23 -8.69 16.99
N CYS A 115 2.92 -8.62 17.11
CA CYS A 115 2.17 -9.01 18.32
C CYS A 115 0.65 -9.01 18.05
N THR A 116 -0.13 -9.60 18.95
CA THR A 116 -1.59 -9.52 18.91
C THR A 116 -2.06 -8.14 19.39
N ASN A 117 -2.47 -7.30 18.44
CA ASN A 117 -3.01 -5.97 18.71
C ASN A 117 -4.54 -6.00 18.73
N ALA A 118 -5.14 -5.42 19.77
CA ALA A 118 -6.57 -5.31 19.92
C ALA A 118 -6.98 -3.90 20.38
N LEU A 119 -7.82 -3.23 19.60
CA LEU A 119 -8.46 -1.98 19.99
C LEU A 119 -9.70 -2.27 20.82
N SER A 120 -9.72 -1.86 22.09
CA SER A 120 -10.85 -2.09 22.98
C SER A 120 -11.90 -0.98 22.87
N LEU A 121 -13.17 -1.36 22.72
CA LEU A 121 -14.31 -0.45 22.55
C LEU A 121 -15.39 -0.74 23.61
N ASP A 122 -15.89 0.30 24.26
CA ASP A 122 -16.97 0.19 25.24
C ASP A 122 -18.35 0.15 24.56
N HIS A 123 -19.29 -0.59 25.16
CA HIS A 123 -20.64 -0.73 24.61
C HIS A 123 -21.35 0.63 24.47
N GLY A 124 -21.94 0.83 23.31
CA GLY A 124 -22.70 2.01 22.93
C GLY A 124 -21.87 3.24 22.57
N ASP A 125 -20.53 3.15 22.60
CA ASP A 125 -19.67 4.25 22.17
C ASP A 125 -19.89 4.58 20.68
N THR A 126 -19.80 5.88 20.35
CA THR A 126 -19.67 6.32 18.96
C THR A 126 -18.19 6.34 18.62
N VAL A 127 -17.77 5.47 17.70
CA VAL A 127 -16.35 5.31 17.35
C VAL A 127 -16.11 5.85 15.95
N GLN A 128 -15.32 6.91 15.86
CA GLN A 128 -14.78 7.43 14.61
C GLN A 128 -13.38 6.84 14.40
N MET A 129 -13.16 6.22 13.23
CA MET A 129 -11.84 5.76 12.84
C MET A 129 -11.42 6.50 11.57
N VAL A 130 -10.19 6.96 11.56
CA VAL A 130 -9.53 7.54 10.40
C VAL A 130 -8.61 6.46 9.87
N PHE A 131 -9.06 5.78 8.81
CA PHE A 131 -8.23 4.81 8.10
C PHE A 131 -7.27 5.57 7.22
N LEU A 132 -5.98 5.30 7.38
CA LEU A 132 -4.90 5.99 6.70
C LEU A 132 -4.12 5.00 5.84
N ASN A 133 -3.53 5.53 4.78
CA ASN A 133 -2.44 4.87 4.09
C ASN A 133 -1.36 5.92 3.77
N MET A 134 -0.46 6.14 4.72
CA MET A 134 0.44 7.28 4.77
C MET A 134 1.87 6.86 5.17
N GLY A 135 2.81 7.79 5.03
CA GLY A 135 4.23 7.60 5.35
C GLY A 135 5.04 6.98 4.21
N VAL A 136 6.29 6.62 4.54
CA VAL A 136 7.24 5.99 3.60
C VAL A 136 6.74 4.64 3.10
N GLY A 137 5.99 3.92 3.94
CA GLY A 137 5.46 2.58 3.68
C GLY A 137 4.11 2.52 2.97
N ARG A 138 3.55 3.64 2.51
CA ARG A 138 2.16 3.67 2.01
C ARG A 138 1.83 2.72 0.84
N GLY A 139 2.83 2.35 0.03
CA GLY A 139 2.63 1.42 -1.09
C GLY A 139 1.40 1.74 -1.96
N TRP A 140 0.60 0.71 -2.23
CA TRP A 140 -0.64 0.77 -3.03
C TRP A 140 -1.87 1.00 -2.16
N ALA A 141 -3.02 1.27 -2.78
CA ALA A 141 -4.28 1.41 -2.05
C ALA A 141 -4.70 0.08 -1.39
N HIS A 142 -5.37 0.18 -0.23
CA HIS A 142 -5.72 -0.98 0.59
C HIS A 142 -7.23 -1.11 0.75
N PRO A 143 -7.88 -2.20 0.30
CA PRO A 143 -9.26 -2.47 0.67
C PRO A 143 -9.29 -2.92 2.13
N VAL A 144 -9.76 -2.11 3.06
CA VAL A 144 -9.86 -2.47 4.48
C VAL A 144 -11.26 -3.00 4.76
N HIS A 145 -11.35 -4.20 5.31
CA HIS A 145 -12.57 -4.86 5.72
C HIS A 145 -12.69 -4.94 7.24
N MET A 146 -13.89 -4.75 7.77
CA MET A 146 -14.19 -4.85 9.20
C MET A 146 -15.28 -5.90 9.44
N HIS A 147 -14.97 -6.90 10.26
CA HIS A 147 -15.95 -7.90 10.68
C HIS A 147 -16.90 -7.32 11.74
N GLY A 148 -18.09 -7.93 11.87
CA GLY A 148 -19.07 -7.58 12.90
C GLY A 148 -19.81 -6.27 12.67
N HIS A 149 -19.38 -5.44 11.72
CA HIS A 149 -19.93 -4.12 11.47
C HIS A 149 -20.07 -3.82 9.98
N SER A 150 -21.03 -2.96 9.68
CA SER A 150 -20.89 -2.06 8.55
C SER A 150 -20.70 -0.65 9.12
N PHE A 151 -19.82 0.13 8.52
CA PHE A 151 -19.47 1.48 8.92
C PHE A 151 -19.99 2.52 7.93
N TYR A 152 -20.25 3.72 8.44
CA TYR A 152 -20.62 4.88 7.62
C TYR A 152 -19.36 5.55 7.08
N VAL A 153 -19.30 5.75 5.77
CA VAL A 153 -18.20 6.48 5.12
C VAL A 153 -18.55 7.97 5.08
N LEU A 154 -17.86 8.77 5.89
CA LEU A 154 -18.23 10.16 6.13
C LEU A 154 -17.45 11.18 5.28
N LYS A 155 -16.17 10.88 5.02
CA LYS A 155 -15.26 11.73 4.24
C LYS A 155 -14.09 10.92 3.72
N MET A 156 -13.56 11.29 2.55
CA MET A 156 -12.29 10.76 2.06
C MET A 156 -11.36 11.90 1.64
N GLY A 157 -10.10 11.83 2.08
CA GLY A 157 -9.03 12.72 1.64
C GLY A 157 -8.02 11.94 0.81
N TYR A 158 -7.64 12.49 -0.35
CA TYR A 158 -6.73 11.82 -1.26
C TYR A 158 -5.39 12.56 -1.30
N ALA A 159 -4.37 11.89 -1.80
CA ALA A 159 -3.10 12.52 -2.12
C ALA A 159 -3.28 13.69 -3.11
N VAL A 160 -2.28 14.56 -3.17
CA VAL A 160 -2.19 15.62 -4.17
C VAL A 160 -1.69 15.00 -5.47
N TYR A 161 -2.48 15.13 -6.52
CA TYR A 161 -2.18 14.60 -7.85
C TYR A 161 -2.10 15.73 -8.88
N ASN A 162 -1.34 15.52 -9.94
CA ASN A 162 -1.42 16.36 -11.12
C ASN A 162 -2.71 16.05 -11.89
N GLU A 163 -3.60 17.03 -12.05
CA GLU A 163 -4.93 16.83 -12.62
C GLU A 163 -4.92 16.42 -14.11
N THR A 164 -3.84 16.72 -14.83
CA THR A 164 -3.73 16.38 -16.25
C THR A 164 -3.15 14.98 -16.46
N THR A 165 -2.13 14.62 -15.68
CA THR A 165 -1.40 13.36 -15.87
C THR A 165 -1.82 12.25 -14.89
N GLY A 166 -2.60 12.57 -13.85
CA GLY A 166 -2.91 11.63 -12.76
C GLY A 166 -1.70 11.30 -11.87
N LYS A 167 -0.55 11.96 -12.07
CA LYS A 167 0.69 11.64 -11.34
C LYS A 167 0.63 12.10 -9.89
N PHE A 168 0.99 11.21 -8.97
CA PHE A 168 1.16 11.53 -7.54
C PHE A 168 2.22 12.64 -7.34
N LEU A 169 1.89 13.65 -6.55
CA LEU A 169 2.77 14.78 -6.22
C LEU A 169 3.18 14.79 -4.75
N ALA A 170 2.21 14.66 -3.85
CA ALA A 170 2.44 14.67 -2.40
C ALA A 170 1.33 13.90 -1.67
N GLN A 171 1.61 13.45 -0.45
CA GLN A 171 0.58 12.88 0.43
C GLN A 171 -0.42 13.95 0.86
N ASN A 172 -1.58 13.53 1.34
CA ASN A 172 -2.63 14.43 1.79
C ASN A 172 -2.15 15.31 2.97
N PRO A 173 -2.36 16.63 2.93
CA PRO A 173 -1.83 17.56 3.94
C PRO A 173 -2.66 17.63 5.22
N ASP A 174 -3.84 17.01 5.28
CA ASP A 174 -4.72 17.05 6.46
C ASP A 174 -4.18 16.19 7.61
N ILE A 175 -3.20 15.31 7.35
CA ILE A 175 -2.65 14.36 8.31
C ILE A 175 -1.24 14.79 8.74
N ASP A 176 -1.05 14.95 10.04
CA ASP A 176 0.26 15.02 10.66
C ASP A 176 0.66 13.62 11.14
N CYS A 177 1.69 13.06 10.53
CA CYS A 177 2.18 11.71 10.84
C CYS A 177 2.96 11.61 12.16
N ARG A 178 3.24 12.73 12.83
CA ARG A 178 4.07 12.84 14.05
C ARG A 178 5.36 11.99 13.98
N GLY A 179 6.10 11.89 15.08
CA GLY A 179 7.35 11.12 15.15
C GLY A 179 8.64 11.92 15.07
N GLY A 180 8.59 13.26 15.14
CA GLY A 180 9.78 14.12 15.23
C GLY A 180 10.72 14.05 14.02
N VAL A 181 10.25 13.46 12.92
CA VAL A 181 11.00 13.30 11.66
C VAL A 181 10.20 13.86 10.49
N PRO A 182 10.86 14.30 9.41
CA PRO A 182 10.19 14.69 8.17
C PRO A 182 9.28 13.58 7.61
N LEU A 183 8.21 13.95 6.92
CA LEU A 183 7.20 13.03 6.40
C LEU A 183 7.79 11.96 5.46
N GLU A 184 8.83 12.30 4.71
CA GLU A 184 9.56 11.39 3.82
C GLU A 184 10.40 10.34 4.57
N LYS A 185 10.44 10.40 5.90
CA LYS A 185 11.07 9.41 6.78
C LYS A 185 10.09 8.80 7.79
N SER A 186 8.90 9.37 7.94
CA SER A 186 7.92 8.91 8.93
C SER A 186 7.18 7.67 8.44
N PHE A 187 7.04 6.69 9.34
CA PHE A 187 6.15 5.54 9.15
C PHE A 187 4.67 5.86 9.42
N CYS A 188 4.39 7.05 9.96
CA CYS A 188 3.03 7.52 10.25
C CYS A 188 2.24 6.61 11.21
N ASN A 189 2.92 5.90 12.12
CA ASN A 189 2.28 5.01 13.09
C ASN A 189 1.47 5.78 14.16
N THR A 190 1.79 7.06 14.38
CA THR A 190 1.15 7.91 15.41
C THR A 190 0.55 9.16 14.79
N ALA A 191 -0.31 8.98 13.80
CA ALA A 191 -0.96 10.09 13.11
C ALA A 191 -1.93 10.90 13.98
N THR A 192 -2.24 12.11 13.53
CA THR A 192 -3.32 12.98 13.99
C THR A 192 -3.73 13.93 12.86
N TRP A 193 -4.79 14.73 13.05
CA TRP A 193 -5.12 15.81 12.12
C TRP A 193 -4.04 16.90 12.18
N ALA A 194 -3.55 17.36 11.03
CA ALA A 194 -2.63 18.50 10.94
C ALA A 194 -3.27 19.76 11.55
N ASN A 195 -4.58 19.95 11.34
CA ASN A 195 -5.35 20.94 12.06
C ASN A 195 -6.00 20.33 13.30
N GLN A 196 -5.47 20.66 14.48
CA GLN A 196 -5.96 20.13 15.75
C GLN A 196 -7.42 20.53 16.06
N THR A 197 -7.98 21.55 15.39
CA THR A 197 -9.41 21.89 15.57
C THR A 197 -10.36 20.85 14.99
N TRP A 198 -9.87 19.92 14.16
CA TRP A 198 -10.67 18.84 13.57
C TRP A 198 -10.86 17.64 14.50
N LEU A 199 -10.08 17.56 15.58
CA LEU A 199 -10.21 16.52 16.59
C LEU A 199 -11.60 16.49 17.22
N ASN A 200 -11.96 15.33 17.77
CA ASN A 200 -13.22 15.12 18.48
C ASN A 200 -14.46 15.28 17.58
N GLY A 201 -14.35 14.82 16.33
CA GLY A 201 -15.47 14.79 15.38
C GLY A 201 -15.76 16.12 14.68
N ASN A 202 -14.86 17.10 14.79
CA ASN A 202 -14.99 18.44 14.19
C ASN A 202 -14.38 18.55 12.79
N VAL A 203 -14.22 17.42 12.10
CA VAL A 203 -13.73 17.36 10.72
C VAL A 203 -14.74 18.09 9.81
N PRO A 204 -14.31 18.98 8.90
CA PRO A 204 -15.21 19.69 8.01
C PRO A 204 -15.76 18.77 6.92
N ASP A 205 -16.97 19.10 6.47
CA ASP A 205 -17.65 18.46 5.34
C ASP A 205 -17.87 16.94 5.51
N LEU A 206 -18.14 16.48 6.74
CA LEU A 206 -18.64 15.12 6.95
C LEU A 206 -20.09 15.02 6.43
N GLU A 207 -20.37 14.03 5.60
CA GLU A 207 -21.76 13.65 5.27
C GLU A 207 -22.34 12.83 6.41
N LEU A 208 -23.13 13.47 7.29
CA LEU A 208 -23.71 12.82 8.47
C LEU A 208 -25.17 12.39 8.29
N GLN A 209 -25.85 12.87 7.24
CA GLN A 209 -27.29 12.68 7.09
C GLN A 209 -27.61 11.41 6.32
N ASN A 210 -26.96 11.19 5.17
CA ASN A 210 -27.16 9.99 4.36
C ASN A 210 -25.84 9.39 3.84
N PRO A 211 -24.83 9.13 4.69
CA PRO A 211 -23.59 8.53 4.23
C PRO A 211 -23.80 7.09 3.75
N PRO A 212 -23.05 6.62 2.74
CA PRO A 212 -23.03 5.22 2.36
C PRO A 212 -22.53 4.35 3.52
N ARG A 213 -23.15 3.17 3.69
CA ARG A 213 -22.70 2.16 4.64
C ARG A 213 -21.97 1.03 3.91
N LYS A 214 -20.82 0.61 4.44
CA LYS A 214 -19.93 -0.40 3.86
C LYS A 214 -19.28 -1.26 4.93
N ASP A 215 -18.86 -2.45 4.57
CA ASP A 215 -18.00 -3.32 5.40
C ASP A 215 -16.55 -3.35 4.88
N THR A 216 -16.35 -2.98 3.62
CA THR A 216 -15.04 -2.85 2.97
C THR A 216 -14.92 -1.53 2.22
N LEU A 217 -13.79 -0.83 2.43
CA LEU A 217 -13.49 0.45 1.78
C LEU A 217 -12.04 0.51 1.30
N ILE A 218 -11.82 0.99 0.09
CA ILE A 218 -10.47 1.22 -0.44
C ILE A 218 -9.90 2.50 0.17
N ILE A 219 -8.75 2.38 0.83
CA ILE A 219 -8.01 3.50 1.42
C ILE A 219 -6.94 3.96 0.41
N PRO A 220 -7.02 5.20 -0.08
CA PRO A 220 -6.15 5.67 -1.14
C PRO A 220 -4.71 5.83 -0.64
N SER A 221 -3.74 5.50 -1.49
CA SER A 221 -2.32 5.70 -1.17
C SER A 221 -2.00 7.19 -0.98
N GLY A 222 -1.40 7.53 0.17
CA GLY A 222 -1.14 8.89 0.59
C GLY A 222 -2.38 9.67 0.99
N GLY A 223 -3.44 8.99 1.44
CA GLY A 223 -4.69 9.60 1.85
C GLY A 223 -5.37 8.89 3.03
N TYR A 224 -6.65 9.20 3.22
CA TYR A 224 -7.44 8.74 4.36
C TYR A 224 -8.93 8.56 4.03
N ALA A 225 -9.63 7.82 4.89
CA ALA A 225 -11.08 7.80 4.99
C ALA A 225 -11.52 7.95 6.45
N VAL A 226 -12.51 8.82 6.69
CA VAL A 226 -13.18 8.96 7.99
C VAL A 226 -14.40 8.07 7.98
N ILE A 227 -14.43 7.09 8.87
CA ILE A 227 -15.56 6.20 9.07
C ILE A 227 -16.11 6.32 10.48
N ARG A 228 -17.36 5.89 10.67
CA ARG A 228 -17.98 5.84 11.99
C ARG A 228 -18.80 4.58 12.18
N ILE A 229 -18.72 4.01 13.38
CA ILE A 229 -19.57 2.91 13.85
C ILE A 229 -20.20 3.28 15.19
N ARG A 230 -21.24 2.53 15.56
CA ARG A 230 -21.70 2.42 16.94
C ARG A 230 -21.18 1.09 17.47
N ALA A 231 -20.54 1.09 18.63
CA ALA A 231 -20.05 -0.13 19.26
C ALA A 231 -21.20 -0.87 19.97
N ASP A 232 -22.11 -1.47 19.20
CA ASP A 232 -23.30 -2.19 19.69
C ASP A 232 -23.34 -3.69 19.37
N ASN A 233 -22.21 -4.28 18.94
CA ASN A 233 -22.07 -5.69 18.62
C ASN A 233 -20.92 -6.34 19.42
N PRO A 234 -21.17 -6.76 20.68
CA PRO A 234 -20.15 -7.39 21.53
C PRO A 234 -19.43 -8.56 20.85
N GLY A 235 -18.11 -8.51 20.81
CA GLY A 235 -17.31 -9.48 20.07
C GLY A 235 -15.83 -9.17 20.02
N LEU A 236 -15.07 -10.15 19.53
CA LEU A 236 -13.70 -9.98 19.11
C LEU A 236 -13.66 -10.09 17.58
N TRP A 237 -13.71 -8.94 16.92
CA TRP A 237 -13.81 -8.86 15.46
C TRP A 237 -12.44 -8.61 14.84
N ILE A 238 -12.21 -9.12 13.63
CA ILE A 238 -11.00 -8.79 12.87
C ILE A 238 -11.27 -7.62 11.91
N MET A 239 -10.30 -6.73 11.82
CA MET A 239 -10.25 -5.69 10.81
C MET A 239 -8.93 -5.80 10.08
N HIS A 240 -8.96 -5.91 8.74
CA HIS A 240 -7.77 -6.24 7.97
C HIS A 240 -7.83 -5.71 6.54
N CYS A 241 -6.67 -5.63 5.90
CA CYS A 241 -6.61 -5.50 4.45
C CYS A 241 -7.20 -6.75 3.79
N HIS A 242 -8.09 -6.59 2.83
CA HIS A 242 -8.74 -7.68 2.11
C HIS A 242 -7.94 -8.13 0.87
N ILE A 243 -6.66 -7.75 0.81
CA ILE A 243 -5.67 -8.41 -0.05
C ILE A 243 -5.02 -9.48 0.81
N GLU A 244 -5.25 -10.74 0.46
CA GLU A 244 -4.90 -11.90 1.29
C GLU A 244 -3.43 -11.88 1.74
N LEU A 245 -2.51 -11.59 0.83
CA LEU A 245 -1.09 -11.51 1.15
C LEU A 245 -0.76 -10.43 2.19
N HIS A 246 -1.45 -9.28 2.16
CA HIS A 246 -1.22 -8.22 3.13
C HIS A 246 -1.83 -8.59 4.50
N ALA A 247 -3.00 -9.23 4.52
CA ALA A 247 -3.59 -9.73 5.76
C ALA A 247 -2.72 -10.81 6.41
N ALA A 248 -2.29 -11.79 5.63
CA ALA A 248 -1.45 -12.91 6.09
C ALA A 248 -0.09 -12.44 6.63
N ASP A 249 0.49 -11.39 6.04
CA ASP A 249 1.74 -10.77 6.50
C ASP A 249 1.54 -9.81 7.70
N GLY A 250 0.29 -9.55 8.10
CA GLY A 250 -0.02 -8.87 9.37
C GLY A 250 -0.68 -7.49 9.27
N MET A 251 -1.16 -7.05 8.10
CA MET A 251 -1.99 -5.83 7.97
C MET A 251 -3.43 -6.12 8.43
N ALA A 252 -3.53 -6.42 9.72
CA ALA A 252 -4.75 -6.76 10.42
C ALA A 252 -4.66 -6.27 11.87
N MET A 253 -5.79 -6.21 12.54
CA MET A 253 -5.89 -5.99 13.98
C MET A 253 -7.22 -6.53 14.50
N LEU A 254 -7.32 -6.68 15.82
CA LEU A 254 -8.56 -7.08 16.47
C LEU A 254 -9.31 -5.84 16.99
N LEU A 255 -10.64 -5.89 16.96
CA LEU A 255 -11.55 -5.00 17.66
C LEU A 255 -12.15 -5.80 18.82
N ASN A 256 -11.76 -5.44 20.03
CA ASN A 256 -12.26 -6.03 21.26
C ASN A 256 -13.44 -5.20 21.78
N GLU A 257 -14.63 -5.52 21.33
CA GLU A 257 -15.83 -4.75 21.60
C GLU A 257 -16.64 -5.35 22.73
N SER A 258 -16.73 -4.64 23.85
CA SER A 258 -17.60 -4.99 24.98
C SER A 258 -17.47 -6.47 25.40
N PHE A 259 -16.24 -6.98 25.50
CA PHE A 259 -15.99 -8.41 25.71
C PHE A 259 -16.78 -9.01 26.88
N ASP A 260 -16.95 -8.25 27.95
CA ASP A 260 -17.70 -8.66 29.14
C ASP A 260 -19.20 -8.91 28.88
N ASN A 261 -19.73 -8.43 27.74
CA ASN A 261 -21.10 -8.66 27.31
C ASN A 261 -21.26 -9.94 26.46
N LEU A 262 -20.17 -10.64 26.12
CA LEU A 262 -20.25 -11.91 25.40
C LEU A 262 -20.89 -13.00 26.28
N PRO A 263 -21.67 -13.92 25.69
CA PRO A 263 -22.15 -15.08 26.41
C PRO A 263 -20.95 -15.90 26.89
N LYS A 264 -21.06 -16.45 28.11
CA LYS A 264 -20.05 -17.37 28.63
C LYS A 264 -19.89 -18.55 27.69
N THR A 265 -18.64 -18.94 27.44
CA THR A 265 -18.30 -20.15 26.72
C THR A 265 -19.09 -21.35 27.29
N PRO A 266 -19.75 -22.16 26.45
CA PRO A 266 -20.51 -23.33 26.90
C PRO A 266 -19.66 -24.26 27.78
N LYS A 267 -20.32 -24.92 28.74
CA LYS A 267 -19.66 -25.97 29.54
C LYS A 267 -19.15 -27.05 28.60
N HIS A 268 -17.89 -27.45 28.77
CA HIS A 268 -17.20 -28.45 27.93
C HIS A 268 -16.96 -28.05 26.48
N PHE A 269 -16.98 -26.75 26.16
CA PHE A 269 -16.53 -26.29 24.85
C PHE A 269 -15.06 -26.73 24.61
N PRO A 270 -14.75 -27.34 23.46
CA PRO A 270 -13.40 -27.79 23.15
C PRO A 270 -12.37 -26.66 23.23
N THR A 271 -11.23 -26.97 23.84
CA THR A 271 -10.06 -26.10 23.90
C THR A 271 -9.01 -26.62 22.94
N CYS A 272 -8.52 -25.79 22.02
CA CYS A 272 -7.50 -26.22 21.05
C CYS A 272 -6.07 -26.13 21.60
N GLY A 273 -5.90 -25.61 22.83
CA GLY A 273 -4.57 -25.30 23.38
C GLY A 273 -3.83 -24.25 22.54
N ASP A 274 -2.55 -24.05 22.84
CA ASP A 274 -1.67 -23.23 22.01
C ASP A 274 -1.38 -23.98 20.70
N TYR A 275 -2.07 -23.61 19.63
CA TYR A 275 -1.69 -24.05 18.29
C TYR A 275 -0.62 -23.10 17.77
N LYS A 276 0.61 -23.60 17.70
CA LYS A 276 1.66 -22.95 16.91
C LYS A 276 1.63 -23.60 15.55
N ILE A 277 1.63 -22.80 14.49
CA ILE A 277 2.11 -23.30 13.21
C ILE A 277 3.54 -23.68 13.50
N GLU A 278 3.81 -24.98 13.57
CA GLU A 278 5.19 -25.45 13.54
C GLU A 278 5.74 -24.85 12.26
N GLU A 279 6.69 -23.93 12.38
CA GLU A 279 7.63 -23.68 11.29
C GLU A 279 8.28 -25.05 11.10
N GLU A 280 7.66 -25.90 10.26
CA GLU A 280 8.43 -26.90 9.55
C GLU A 280 9.60 -26.08 9.01
N GLU A 281 10.81 -26.40 9.50
CA GLU A 281 12.02 -25.99 8.83
C GLU A 281 11.69 -26.13 7.35
N GLU A 282 11.75 -25.02 6.62
CA GLU A 282 11.64 -25.02 5.18
C GLU A 282 12.90 -25.72 4.67
N ASP A 283 12.98 -27.03 4.94
CA ASP A 283 13.78 -28.02 4.26
C ASP A 283 13.25 -27.99 2.85
N ALA A 284 13.75 -27.00 2.10
CA ALA A 284 13.96 -26.98 0.68
C ALA A 284 13.28 -28.14 -0.06
N TYR A 285 11.95 -28.16 -0.09
CA TYR A 285 11.23 -28.82 -1.16
C TYR A 285 11.28 -27.84 -2.31
N VAL A 286 12.49 -27.71 -2.86
CA VAL A 286 12.67 -27.27 -4.23
C VAL A 286 11.86 -28.28 -5.02
N ASP A 287 10.69 -27.85 -5.47
CA ASP A 287 9.96 -28.53 -6.52
C ASP A 287 10.95 -28.68 -7.68
N SER A 288 11.52 -29.87 -7.82
CA SER A 288 12.55 -30.15 -8.81
C SER A 288 11.94 -30.38 -10.19
N GLU A 289 10.75 -29.84 -10.47
CA GLU A 289 10.15 -29.85 -11.78
C GLU A 289 9.61 -28.45 -12.14
N VAL A 290 10.44 -27.72 -12.91
CA VAL A 290 10.17 -26.51 -13.71
C VAL A 290 10.37 -25.19 -12.94
N ASP A 291 11.51 -24.47 -13.07
CA ASP A 291 11.82 -23.62 -14.22
C ASP A 291 13.31 -23.70 -14.67
N ILE A 292 13.56 -24.51 -15.69
CA ILE A 292 14.83 -24.54 -16.44
C ILE A 292 14.90 -23.35 -17.44
N GLU A 293 13.89 -22.47 -17.52
CA GLU A 293 13.87 -21.36 -18.48
C GLU A 293 14.59 -20.07 -18.02
N GLU A 294 14.61 -19.74 -16.72
CA GLU A 294 15.22 -18.47 -16.27
C GLU A 294 16.75 -18.50 -16.19
N THR A 295 17.36 -19.63 -15.81
CA THR A 295 18.82 -19.77 -15.74
C THR A 295 19.47 -19.79 -17.13
N ILE A 296 18.77 -20.29 -18.15
CA ILE A 296 19.22 -20.26 -19.55
C ILE A 296 19.24 -18.81 -20.07
N SER A 297 18.34 -17.93 -19.61
CA SER A 297 18.28 -16.53 -20.01
C SER A 297 19.50 -15.72 -19.56
N MET A 298 19.90 -15.86 -18.29
CA MET A 298 21.07 -15.15 -17.73
C MET A 298 22.40 -15.60 -18.34
N GLN A 299 22.58 -16.91 -18.57
CA GLN A 299 23.81 -17.41 -19.18
C GLN A 299 23.90 -17.02 -20.66
N ARG A 300 22.78 -17.05 -21.40
CA ARG A 300 22.73 -16.52 -22.77
C ARG A 300 22.98 -15.01 -22.81
N PHE A 301 22.46 -14.25 -21.85
CA PHE A 301 22.72 -12.82 -21.74
C PHE A 301 24.22 -12.52 -21.58
N TYR A 302 24.91 -13.18 -20.64
CA TYR A 302 26.36 -12.98 -20.47
C TYR A 302 27.20 -13.47 -21.65
N VAL A 303 26.80 -14.55 -22.31
CA VAL A 303 27.47 -15.02 -23.53
C VAL A 303 27.28 -14.01 -24.67
N ILE A 304 26.07 -13.48 -24.87
CA ILE A 304 25.80 -12.46 -25.90
C ILE A 304 26.59 -11.18 -25.61
N VAL A 305 26.57 -10.69 -24.36
CA VAL A 305 27.34 -9.50 -23.95
C VAL A 305 28.84 -9.74 -24.12
N GLY A 306 29.34 -10.92 -23.76
CA GLY A 306 30.75 -11.29 -23.92
C GLY A 306 31.18 -11.37 -25.39
N VAL A 307 30.37 -11.98 -26.25
CA VAL A 307 30.64 -12.06 -27.70
C VAL A 307 30.59 -10.68 -28.33
N MET A 308 29.62 -9.84 -27.98
CA MET A 308 29.52 -8.46 -28.47
C MET A 308 30.74 -7.62 -28.05
N ALA A 309 31.18 -7.74 -26.80
CA ALA A 309 32.38 -7.07 -26.32
C ALA A 309 33.65 -7.54 -27.06
N ALA A 310 33.78 -8.84 -27.32
CA ALA A 310 34.91 -9.40 -28.08
C ALA A 310 34.92 -8.93 -29.54
N VAL A 311 33.75 -8.88 -30.19
CA VAL A 311 33.61 -8.37 -31.56
C VAL A 311 33.96 -6.88 -31.63
N ILE A 312 33.48 -6.07 -30.69
CA ILE A 312 33.82 -4.65 -30.60
C ILE A 312 35.34 -4.47 -30.38
N PHE A 313 35.93 -5.27 -29.49
CA PHE A 313 37.37 -5.23 -29.25
C PHE A 313 38.19 -5.62 -30.48
N LEU A 314 37.79 -6.66 -31.21
CA LEU A 314 38.40 -7.06 -32.48
C LEU A 314 38.25 -5.99 -33.56
N GLN A 315 37.08 -5.35 -33.68
CA GLN A 315 36.87 -4.24 -34.60
C GLN A 315 37.77 -3.05 -34.26
N LEU A 316 37.92 -2.72 -32.97
CA LEU A 316 38.84 -1.66 -32.52
C LEU A 316 40.31 -2.02 -32.84
N LEU A 317 40.72 -3.27 -32.64
CA LEU A 317 42.06 -3.72 -33.02
C LEU A 317 42.31 -3.67 -34.53
N VAL A 318 41.32 -4.02 -35.35
CA VAL A 318 41.41 -3.88 -36.81
C VAL A 318 41.50 -2.41 -37.20
N ILE A 319 40.69 -1.53 -36.62
CA ILE A 319 40.75 -0.08 -36.87
C ILE A 319 42.11 0.49 -36.48
N ILE A 320 42.63 0.12 -35.30
CA ILE A 320 43.97 0.51 -34.83
C ILE A 320 45.04 -0.05 -35.79
N GLY A 321 44.94 -1.32 -36.18
CA GLY A 321 45.84 -1.96 -37.14
C GLY A 321 45.85 -1.28 -38.51
N MET A 322 44.68 -0.91 -39.04
CA MET A 322 44.54 -0.13 -40.28
C MET A 322 45.14 1.27 -40.11
N HIS A 323 44.99 1.89 -38.94
CA HIS A 323 45.57 3.21 -38.65
C HIS A 323 47.11 3.16 -38.59
N PHE A 324 47.69 2.08 -38.04
CA PHE A 324 49.13 1.86 -38.03
C PHE A 324 49.67 1.43 -39.42
N SER A 325 48.92 0.64 -40.19
CA SER A 325 49.29 0.26 -41.56
C SER A 325 49.23 1.46 -42.53
N SER A 326 48.27 2.37 -42.35
CA SER A 326 48.20 3.66 -43.04
C SER A 326 49.41 4.54 -42.73
N LYS A 327 49.80 4.64 -41.45
CA LYS A 327 51.04 5.36 -41.05
C LYS A 327 52.32 4.70 -41.60
N ARG A 328 52.37 3.37 -41.69
CA ARG A 328 53.52 2.64 -42.26
C ARG A 328 53.62 2.78 -43.79
N SER A 329 52.49 2.85 -44.49
CA SER A 329 52.45 3.18 -45.93
C SER A 329 52.79 4.65 -46.22
N SER A 330 52.54 5.57 -45.28
CA SER A 330 52.96 6.97 -45.36
C SER A 330 54.46 7.14 -45.08
N SER A 331 55.06 6.28 -44.24
CA SER A 331 56.48 6.33 -43.91
C SER A 331 57.40 5.67 -44.95
N SER A 332 56.87 4.89 -45.91
CA SER A 332 57.67 4.23 -46.97
C SER A 332 57.67 4.97 -48.32
N LYS A 333 57.01 6.13 -48.43
CA LYS A 333 57.02 6.99 -49.64
C LYS A 333 57.79 8.31 -49.48
N ALA A 334 58.51 8.48 -48.38
CA ALA A 334 59.34 9.66 -48.12
C ALA A 334 60.83 9.31 -48.14
N ASP A 335 61.33 8.80 -49.27
CA ASP A 335 62.77 8.82 -49.58
C ASP A 335 63.04 8.71 -51.09
N ILE A 336 62.55 9.70 -51.86
CA ILE A 336 63.16 10.10 -53.14
C ILE A 336 63.06 11.63 -53.22
N THR A 337 63.92 12.34 -52.50
CA THR A 337 64.21 13.75 -52.78
C THR A 337 65.29 13.84 -53.86
N GLY A 338 64.89 14.18 -55.08
CA GLY A 338 65.73 14.86 -56.05
C GLY A 338 65.61 16.38 -55.84
N LYS A 339 66.67 16.98 -55.30
CA LYS A 339 67.09 18.40 -55.39
C LYS A 339 66.62 19.06 -56.71
N THR A 340 66.27 20.35 -56.85
CA THR A 340 66.55 21.59 -56.10
C THR A 340 65.88 22.78 -56.83
N ASN A 341 65.45 23.80 -56.05
CA ASN A 341 65.49 25.26 -56.31
C ASN A 341 64.65 25.93 -57.42
N PRO A 342 64.39 27.25 -57.32
CA PRO A 342 63.81 28.01 -56.20
C PRO A 342 62.79 29.08 -56.69
N SER A 343 62.43 30.03 -55.82
CA SER A 343 61.88 31.38 -56.11
C SER A 343 60.38 31.47 -56.39
N PHE A 344 59.60 32.48 -55.96
CA PHE A 344 59.81 33.69 -55.16
C PHE A 344 58.40 34.27 -54.85
N ASN A 345 58.26 34.97 -53.72
CA ASN A 345 57.38 36.12 -53.44
C ASN A 345 55.83 36.05 -53.41
N ASN A 346 55.34 36.59 -52.27
CA ASN A 346 54.28 37.60 -52.06
C ASN A 346 52.87 37.28 -52.56
N TYR A 347 51.79 37.42 -51.78
CA TYR A 347 51.45 38.37 -50.72
C TYR A 347 50.60 37.69 -49.64
#